data_AF-A0A2E8V5C5-F1
#
_entry.id   AF-A0A2E8V5C5-F1
#
_cell.length_a   1.000
_cell.length_b   1.000
_cell.length_c   1.000
_cell.angle_alpha   90.00
_cell.angle_beta   90.00
_cell.angle_gamma   90.00
#
_symmetry.space_group_name_H-M   'P 1'
#
loop_
_entity.id
_entity.type
_entity.pdbx_description
1 polymer ?
#
loop_
_entity_poly.entity_id
_entity_poly.type
_entity_poly.pdbx_seq_one_letter_code
_entity_poly.pdbx_strand_id
1 'polypeptide(L)'
;KRELFEETALVGVNWLQLDSTCTLPKTIFNDHMYWPKHLHVVPEYAFSVEVQGDPLLSSEHSEYRWCDAIQAQKLLKYDSNRIALWELCERLKDQGKRIPELDRF
;
A
#
# COMPACT_ATOMS: atom_id res chain seq x y z
N LYS A 1 7.41 -8.12 0.27
CA LYS A 1 8.13 -9.03 -0.67
C LYS A 1 7.30 -10.24 -1.06
N ARG A 2 6.95 -11.15 -0.13
CA ARG A 2 6.10 -12.32 -0.44
C ARG A 2 4.75 -11.92 -1.05
N GLU A 3 3.99 -11.04 -0.39
CA GLU A 3 2.68 -10.60 -0.89
C GLU A 3 2.74 -9.98 -2.29
N LEU A 4 3.71 -9.10 -2.57
CA LEU A 4 3.92 -8.57 -3.93
C LEU A 4 4.03 -9.71 -4.96
N PHE A 5 4.84 -10.72 -4.68
CA PHE A 5 5.04 -11.82 -5.62
C PHE A 5 3.78 -12.68 -5.76
N GLU A 6 3.13 -13.03 -4.66
CA GLU A 6 1.92 -13.86 -4.67
C GLU A 6 0.74 -13.17 -5.36
N GLU A 7 0.58 -11.85 -5.19
CA GLU A 7 -0.52 -11.09 -5.77
C GLU A 7 -0.29 -10.64 -7.22
N THR A 8 0.97 -10.47 -7.64
CA THR A 8 1.30 -9.81 -8.93
C THR A 8 2.32 -10.53 -9.81
N ALA A 9 2.98 -11.57 -9.29
CA ALA A 9 4.16 -12.21 -9.89
C ALA A 9 5.36 -11.27 -10.16
N LEU A 10 5.33 -10.03 -9.66
CA LEU A 10 6.42 -9.07 -9.83
C LEU A 10 7.50 -9.26 -8.76
N VAL A 11 8.72 -8.89 -9.13
CA VAL A 11 9.86 -8.76 -8.22
C VAL A 11 10.25 -7.29 -8.16
N GLY A 12 10.32 -6.77 -6.94
CA GLY A 12 10.61 -5.37 -6.71
C GLY A 12 12.05 -5.09 -6.30
N VAL A 13 12.49 -3.88 -6.62
CA VAL A 13 13.76 -3.27 -6.21
C VAL A 13 13.49 -2.00 -5.41
N ASN A 14 14.54 -1.39 -4.84
CA ASN A 14 14.47 -0.12 -4.10
C ASN A 14 13.35 -0.07 -3.06
N TRP A 15 13.21 -1.16 -2.29
CA TRP A 15 12.23 -1.26 -1.21
C TRP A 15 12.46 -0.18 -0.17
N LEU A 16 11.39 0.52 0.18
CA LEU A 16 11.39 1.51 1.23
C LEU A 16 10.20 1.26 2.15
N GLN A 17 10.49 1.15 3.45
CA GLN A 17 9.44 1.20 4.46
C GLN A 17 9.02 2.66 4.66
N LEU A 18 7.71 2.89 4.65
CA LEU A 18 7.14 4.20 4.94
C LEU A 18 6.92 4.36 6.45
N ASP A 19 6.89 5.60 6.92
CA ASP A 19 6.56 5.93 8.32
C ASP A 19 5.05 5.80 8.57
N SER A 20 4.24 5.91 7.51
CA SER A 20 2.81 5.67 7.51
C SER A 20 2.51 4.27 8.01
N THR A 21 1.79 4.24 9.12
CA THR A 21 1.27 3.03 9.74
C THR A 21 -0.15 3.30 10.19
N CYS A 22 -0.95 2.26 10.29
CA CYS A 22 -2.27 2.35 10.92
C CYS A 22 -2.53 1.12 11.79
N THR A 23 -3.68 1.11 12.48
CA THR A 23 -4.12 -0.06 13.23
C THR A 23 -5.48 -0.51 12.72
N LEU A 24 -5.61 -1.81 12.46
CA LEU A 24 -6.82 -2.42 11.95
C LEU A 24 -7.47 -3.32 13.00
N PRO A 25 -8.80 -3.36 13.13
CA PRO A 25 -9.48 -4.31 14.01
C PRO A 25 -9.11 -5.74 13.62
N LYS A 26 -8.73 -6.59 14.58
CA LYS A 26 -8.37 -7.99 14.26
C LYS A 26 -9.48 -8.75 13.54
N THR A 27 -10.73 -8.36 13.79
CA THR A 27 -11.94 -9.05 13.29
C THR A 27 -12.08 -9.02 11.77
N ILE A 28 -11.31 -8.19 11.05
CA ILE A 28 -11.30 -8.19 9.58
C ILE A 28 -10.50 -9.36 9.00
N PHE A 29 -9.66 -10.02 9.80
CA PHE A 29 -8.83 -11.15 9.36
C PHE A 29 -9.55 -12.45 9.68
N ASN A 30 -9.61 -13.39 8.73
CA ASN A 30 -10.36 -14.64 8.90
C ASN A 30 -9.89 -15.47 10.10
N ASP A 31 -8.59 -15.50 10.36
CA ASP A 31 -7.99 -16.32 11.41
C ASP A 31 -7.97 -15.65 12.80
N HIS A 32 -8.61 -14.50 12.95
CA HIS A 32 -8.56 -13.71 14.20
C HIS A 32 -9.06 -14.46 15.44
N MET A 33 -9.88 -15.50 15.24
CA MET A 33 -10.39 -16.38 16.29
C MET A 33 -9.29 -17.19 16.99
N TYR A 34 -8.16 -17.44 16.30
CA TYR A 34 -7.01 -18.17 16.84
C TYR A 34 -5.98 -17.25 17.53
N TRP A 35 -6.16 -15.93 17.45
CA TRP A 35 -5.22 -14.96 18.00
C TRP A 35 -5.47 -14.72 19.50
N PRO A 36 -4.49 -14.19 20.25
CA PRO A 36 -4.65 -13.89 21.67
C PRO A 36 -5.90 -13.04 21.96
N LYS A 37 -6.65 -13.41 23.00
CA LYS A 37 -7.93 -12.75 23.33
C LYS A 37 -7.79 -11.26 23.61
N HIS A 38 -6.67 -10.84 24.20
CA HIS A 38 -6.39 -9.44 24.54
C HIS A 38 -5.98 -8.59 23.33
N LEU A 39 -5.64 -9.20 22.18
CA LEU A 39 -5.32 -8.48 20.97
C LEU A 39 -6.63 -7.99 20.34
N HIS A 40 -6.79 -6.68 20.16
CA HIS A 40 -8.00 -6.10 19.55
C HIS A 40 -7.74 -5.47 18.19
N VAL A 41 -6.55 -4.92 18.01
CA VAL A 41 -6.08 -4.32 16.76
C VAL A 41 -4.71 -4.86 16.41
N VAL A 42 -4.38 -4.83 15.12
CA VAL A 42 -3.05 -5.16 14.60
C VAL A 42 -2.48 -3.98 13.83
N PRO A 43 -1.16 -3.75 13.89
CA PRO A 43 -0.52 -2.73 13.08
C PRO A 43 -0.50 -3.13 11.60
N GLU A 44 -0.75 -2.16 10.72
CA GLU A 44 -0.48 -2.23 9.29
C GLU A 44 0.75 -1.37 9.00
N TYR A 45 1.74 -1.95 8.34
CA TYR A 45 2.97 -1.27 7.92
C TYR A 45 2.96 -1.08 6.40
N ALA A 46 3.16 0.16 5.95
CA ALA A 46 3.20 0.47 4.52
C ALA A 46 4.63 0.42 3.96
N PHE A 47 4.75 -0.04 2.70
CA PHE A 47 6.00 -0.09 1.97
C PHE A 47 5.79 0.42 0.55
N SER A 48 6.78 1.09 0.00
CA SER A 48 6.87 1.36 -1.44
C SER A 48 7.92 0.47 -2.08
N VAL A 49 7.69 0.14 -3.35
CA VAL A 49 8.57 -0.74 -4.12
C VAL A 49 8.59 -0.29 -5.57
N GLU A 50 9.78 -0.29 -6.18
CA GLU A 50 9.93 -0.06 -7.60
C GLU A 50 9.84 -1.40 -8.33
N VAL A 51 9.00 -1.47 -9.36
CA VAL A 51 8.78 -2.67 -10.18
C VAL A 51 8.82 -2.32 -11.66
N GLN A 52 9.02 -3.33 -12.50
CA GLN A 52 8.96 -3.20 -13.96
C GLN A 52 8.02 -4.25 -14.54
N GLY A 53 7.33 -3.89 -15.61
CA GLY A 53 6.38 -4.76 -16.30
C GLY A 53 4.98 -4.71 -15.72
N ASP A 54 4.11 -5.56 -16.28
CA ASP A 54 2.71 -5.65 -15.91
C ASP A 54 2.45 -6.80 -14.94
N PRO A 55 1.62 -6.59 -13.91
CA PRO A 55 1.30 -7.63 -12.93
C PRO A 55 0.47 -8.76 -13.54
N LEU A 56 0.75 -9.99 -13.14
CA LEU A 56 -0.14 -11.13 -13.29
C LEU A 56 -0.94 -11.30 -11.99
N LEU A 57 -2.22 -10.98 -12.03
CA LEU A 57 -3.06 -10.95 -10.83
C LEU A 57 -3.37 -12.35 -10.29
N SER A 58 -3.27 -12.49 -8.96
CA SER A 58 -3.86 -13.62 -8.24
C SER A 58 -5.38 -13.55 -8.24
N SER A 59 -6.04 -14.58 -7.73
CA SER A 59 -7.50 -14.62 -7.59
C SER A 59 -8.09 -13.58 -6.61
N GLU A 60 -7.24 -12.88 -5.85
CA GLU A 60 -7.66 -11.84 -4.91
C GLU A 60 -8.07 -10.54 -5.62
N HIS A 61 -7.67 -10.37 -6.88
CA HIS A 61 -7.88 -9.16 -7.66
C HIS A 61 -8.48 -9.47 -9.04
N SER A 62 -9.51 -8.73 -9.44
CA SER A 62 -10.12 -8.85 -10.77
C SER A 62 -9.58 -7.85 -11.79
N GLU A 63 -8.98 -6.76 -11.34
CA GLU A 63 -8.46 -5.69 -12.19
C GLU A 63 -7.25 -5.00 -11.56
N TYR A 64 -6.43 -4.36 -12.40
CA TYR A 64 -5.36 -3.47 -11.96
C TYR A 64 -5.26 -2.27 -12.89
N ARG A 65 -4.58 -1.21 -12.42
CA ARG A 65 -4.28 -0.04 -13.23
C ARG A 65 -2.99 0.63 -12.79
N TRP A 66 -2.07 0.81 -13.73
CA TRP A 66 -1.03 1.83 -13.61
C TRP A 66 -1.67 3.21 -13.77
N CYS A 67 -1.49 4.09 -12.78
CA CYS A 67 -2.05 5.43 -12.79
C CYS A 67 -1.12 6.42 -12.09
N ASP A 68 -1.33 7.72 -12.33
CA ASP A 68 -0.61 8.77 -11.61
C ASP A 68 -1.14 8.95 -10.17
N ALA A 69 -0.41 9.74 -9.38
CA ALA A 69 -0.72 9.93 -7.96
C ALA A 69 -2.09 10.61 -7.73
N ILE A 70 -2.53 11.51 -8.61
CA ILE A 70 -3.85 12.18 -8.48
C ILE A 70 -4.97 11.17 -8.75
N GLN A 71 -4.80 10.34 -9.78
CA GLN A 71 -5.75 9.28 -10.11
C GLN A 71 -5.82 8.24 -8.99
N ALA A 72 -4.66 7.79 -8.48
CA ALA A 72 -4.60 6.86 -7.35
C ALA A 72 -5.31 7.42 -6.11
N GLN A 73 -5.07 8.69 -5.76
CA GLN A 73 -5.71 9.32 -4.60
C GLN A 73 -7.25 9.30 -4.67
N LYS A 74 -7.82 9.41 -5.88
CA LYS A 74 -9.28 9.37 -6.10
C LYS A 74 -9.87 7.96 -6.05
N LEU A 75 -9.05 6.94 -6.31
CA LEU A 75 -9.48 5.53 -6.31
C LEU A 75 -9.36 4.90 -4.91
N LEU A 76 -8.44 5.39 -4.08
CA LEU A 76 -8.21 4.85 -2.75
C LEU A 76 -9.38 5.14 -1.81
N LYS A 77 -9.89 4.08 -1.18
CA LYS A 77 -11.03 4.12 -0.24
C LYS A 77 -10.64 4.49 1.19
N TYR A 78 -9.48 4.03 1.64
CA TYR A 78 -9.07 4.12 3.05
C TYR A 78 -8.06 5.26 3.24
N ASP A 79 -8.23 6.03 4.32
CA ASP A 79 -7.34 7.16 4.62
C ASP A 79 -5.90 6.70 4.92
N SER A 80 -5.71 5.51 5.52
CA SER A 80 -4.38 4.91 5.71
C SER A 80 -3.62 4.80 4.38
N ASN A 81 -4.28 4.31 3.34
CA ASN A 81 -3.70 4.16 2.01
C ASN A 81 -3.45 5.54 1.35
N ARG A 82 -4.36 6.51 1.55
CA ARG A 82 -4.21 7.88 1.04
C ARG A 82 -3.02 8.59 1.69
N ILE A 83 -2.80 8.41 2.99
CA ILE A 83 -1.67 8.95 3.74
C ILE A 83 -0.36 8.28 3.29
N ALA A 84 -0.33 6.95 3.13
CA ALA A 84 0.84 6.25 2.61
C ALA A 84 1.23 6.70 1.19
N LEU A 85 0.24 6.89 0.31
CA LEU A 85 0.47 7.46 -1.03
C LEU A 85 1.03 8.89 -0.95
N TRP A 86 0.46 9.73 -0.09
CA TRP A 86 0.92 11.11 0.10
C TRP A 86 2.38 11.13 0.59
N GLU A 87 2.72 10.34 1.60
CA GLU A 87 4.09 10.28 2.12
C GLU A 87 5.08 9.83 1.05
N LEU A 88 4.74 8.79 0.27
CA LEU A 88 5.57 8.34 -0.84
C LEU A 88 5.81 9.49 -1.84
N CYS A 89 4.78 10.25 -2.18
CA CYS A 89 4.90 11.39 -3.07
C CYS A 89 5.84 12.47 -2.52
N GLU A 90 5.74 12.81 -1.23
CA GLU A 90 6.65 13.77 -0.59
C GLU A 90 8.11 13.28 -0.62
N ARG A 91 8.34 12.01 -0.26
CA ARG A 91 9.69 11.42 -0.30
C ARG A 91 10.30 11.42 -1.71
N LEU A 92 9.49 11.17 -2.73
CA LEU A 92 9.94 11.21 -4.12
C LEU A 92 10.22 12.65 -4.58
N LYS A 93 9.47 13.65 -4.09
CA LYS A 93 9.77 15.08 -4.32
C LYS A 93 11.09 15.48 -3.67
N ASP A 94 11.38 15.00 -2.47
CA ASP A 94 12.68 15.20 -1.80
C ASP A 94 13.86 14.61 -2.60
N GLN A 95 13.59 13.57 -3.39
CA GLN A 95 14.55 12.97 -4.34
C GLN A 95 14.60 13.71 -5.70
N GLY A 96 13.90 14.84 -5.83
CA GLY A 96 13.87 15.67 -7.04
C GLY A 96 12.91 15.19 -8.13
N LYS A 97 12.00 14.25 -7.85
CA LYS A 97 10.97 13.84 -8.80
C LYS A 97 9.89 14.92 -8.91
N ARG A 98 9.43 15.18 -10.13
CA ARG A 98 8.30 16.08 -10.37
C ARG A 98 6.99 15.32 -10.20
N ILE A 99 6.37 15.47 -9.04
CA ILE A 99 5.09 14.84 -8.70
C ILE A 99 4.09 15.95 -8.39
N PRO A 100 2.83 15.86 -8.87
CA PRO A 100 1.81 16.83 -8.53
C PRO A 100 1.58 16.93 -7.02
N GLU A 101 1.07 18.07 -6.58
CA GLU A 101 0.54 18.20 -5.23
C GLU A 101 -0.75 17.38 -5.12
N LEU A 102 -0.86 16.59 -4.05
CA LEU A 102 -2.05 15.82 -3.75
C LEU A 102 -2.95 16.61 -2.82
N ASP A 103 -4.26 16.41 -2.93
CA ASP A 103 -5.22 17.07 -2.04
C ASP A 103 -4.92 16.66 -0.60
N ARG A 104 -5.01 17.62 0.34
CA ARG A 104 -4.88 17.29 1.77
C ARG A 104 -6.10 16.48 2.22
N PHE A 105 -5.83 15.51 3.08
CA PHE A 105 -6.78 14.52 3.60
C PHE A 105 -8.09 15.14 4.09
#